data_AF-A0A520KLG0-F1
#
_entry.id   AF-A0A520KLG0-F1
#
_cell.length_a   1.000
_cell.length_b   1.000
_cell.length_c   1.000
_cell.angle_alpha   90.00
_cell.angle_beta   90.00
_cell.angle_gamma   90.00
#
_symmetry.space_group_name_H-M   'P 1'
#
loop_
_entity.id
_entity.type
_entity.pdbx_description
1 polymer ?
#
loop_
_entity_poly.entity_id
_entity_poly.type
_entity_poly.pdbx_seq_one_letter_code
_entity_poly.pdbx_strand_id
1 'polypeptide(L)'
;MGSYTDQEEMKEIRNEIIEYMPSMDSEDEIKRIDIKNYRYIQSRIDEIDFEELGIDTDKVPEVRDKTVRYYHKFRDKMKMGGRDKENVVAICLYQVLLEEKIPILTSEFMDKMSVDLKESCFYRIRREFCRELDLPYNVDRSEEFLRRYLDELGFSPGPGFYKRCLEELEQVDRRDMSDHVLAVVVINIVKEIESERSFTQYDLNDVSGVSRVTIRQRTFEFLD
;
A
#
# COMPACT_ATOMS: atom_id res chain seq x y z
N MET A 1 9.03 -32.56 34.01
CA MET A 1 9.60 -31.34 34.63
C MET A 1 10.13 -30.49 33.49
N GLY A 2 9.30 -29.64 32.90
CA GLY A 2 9.81 -28.54 32.07
C GLY A 2 10.51 -27.56 33.02
N SER A 3 11.70 -27.11 32.66
CA SER A 3 12.55 -26.34 33.56
C SER A 3 11.94 -24.95 33.78
N TYR A 4 12.16 -24.36 34.95
CA TYR A 4 11.71 -22.99 35.29
C TYR A 4 12.19 -21.97 34.24
N THR A 5 13.34 -22.24 33.62
CA THR A 5 13.96 -21.51 32.51
C THR A 5 13.07 -21.45 31.25
N ASP A 6 12.35 -22.53 30.93
CA ASP A 6 11.46 -22.56 29.76
C ASP A 6 10.21 -21.68 29.97
N GLN A 7 9.77 -21.48 31.21
CA GLN A 7 8.61 -20.62 31.50
C GLN A 7 8.96 -19.13 31.50
N GLU A 8 10.18 -18.80 31.92
CA GLU A 8 10.69 -17.43 31.95
C GLU A 8 11.02 -16.93 30.53
N GLU A 9 11.68 -17.77 29.72
CA GLU A 9 11.95 -17.49 28.30
C GLU A 9 10.63 -17.31 27.50
N MET A 10 9.63 -18.17 27.73
CA MET A 10 8.32 -18.02 27.09
C MET A 10 7.57 -16.77 27.52
N LYS A 11 7.81 -16.27 28.74
CA LYS A 11 7.23 -15.02 29.24
C LYS A 11 7.91 -13.80 28.62
N GLU A 12 9.24 -13.84 28.46
CA GLU A 12 9.99 -12.80 27.75
C GLU A 12 9.56 -12.70 26.29
N ILE A 13 9.51 -13.83 25.57
CA ILE A 13 9.06 -13.87 24.17
C ILE A 13 7.63 -13.39 24.02
N ARG A 14 6.75 -13.72 24.98
CA ARG A 14 5.38 -13.19 25.00
C ARG A 14 5.38 -11.67 25.13
N ASN A 15 6.17 -11.10 26.03
CA ASN A 15 6.25 -9.67 26.20
C ASN A 15 6.81 -8.98 24.94
N GLU A 16 7.82 -9.58 24.31
CA GLU A 16 8.38 -9.14 23.04
C GLU A 16 7.31 -9.11 21.93
N ILE A 17 6.47 -10.15 21.83
CA ILE A 17 5.35 -10.22 20.87
C ILE A 17 4.31 -9.14 21.14
N ILE A 18 3.91 -8.94 22.39
CA ILE A 18 2.90 -7.93 22.74
C ILE A 18 3.45 -6.51 22.52
N GLU A 19 4.73 -6.29 22.76
CA GLU A 19 5.38 -4.99 22.52
C GLU A 19 5.45 -4.67 21.01
N TYR A 20 5.81 -5.65 20.18
CA TYR A 20 5.90 -5.45 18.72
C TYR A 20 4.54 -5.46 18.02
N MET A 21 3.57 -6.21 18.56
CA MET A 21 2.21 -6.37 18.03
C MET A 21 1.15 -6.10 19.10
N PRO A 22 0.93 -4.83 19.50
CA PRO A 22 0.02 -4.51 20.60
C PRO A 22 -1.42 -4.96 20.36
N SER A 23 -1.83 -5.13 19.09
CA SER A 23 -3.19 -5.57 18.77
C SER A 23 -3.38 -7.09 18.87
N MET A 24 -2.34 -7.84 19.24
CA MET A 24 -2.39 -9.28 19.46
C MET A 24 -2.26 -9.61 20.96
N ASP A 25 -3.38 -9.58 21.68
CA ASP A 25 -3.46 -9.80 23.12
C ASP A 25 -3.98 -11.20 23.52
N SER A 26 -4.50 -11.96 22.56
CA SER A 26 -5.03 -13.31 22.78
C SER A 26 -3.91 -14.33 23.05
N GLU A 27 -3.93 -14.93 24.25
CA GLU A 27 -2.99 -15.99 24.62
C GLU A 27 -2.98 -17.16 23.64
N ASP A 28 -4.15 -17.49 23.08
CA ASP A 28 -4.29 -18.61 22.14
C ASP A 28 -3.69 -18.28 20.78
N GLU A 29 -3.68 -17.01 20.37
CA GLU A 29 -3.00 -16.57 19.15
C GLU A 29 -1.48 -16.55 19.36
N ILE A 30 -1.00 -16.03 20.49
CA ILE A 30 0.45 -15.96 20.80
C ILE A 30 1.05 -17.37 20.86
N LYS A 31 0.35 -18.33 21.45
CA LYS A 31 0.80 -19.73 21.54
C LYS A 31 0.92 -20.42 20.17
N ARG A 32 0.25 -19.94 19.13
CA ARG A 32 0.31 -20.49 17.76
C ARG A 32 1.45 -19.90 16.93
N ILE A 33 2.09 -18.84 17.40
CA ILE A 33 3.21 -18.23 16.71
C ILE A 33 4.45 -19.14 16.79
N ASP A 34 4.93 -19.55 15.62
CA ASP A 34 6.30 -20.05 15.47
C ASP A 34 7.29 -18.88 15.69
N ILE A 35 8.05 -18.95 16.78
CA ILE A 35 8.99 -17.91 17.23
C ILE A 35 10.09 -17.64 16.21
N LYS A 36 10.58 -18.66 15.49
CA LYS A 36 11.62 -18.46 14.47
C LYS A 36 11.07 -17.66 13.30
N ASN A 37 9.84 -17.94 12.90
CA ASN A 37 9.16 -17.17 11.86
C ASN A 37 8.82 -15.75 12.32
N TYR A 38 8.43 -15.56 13.58
CA TYR A 38 8.19 -14.24 14.17
C TYR A 38 9.43 -13.36 14.12
N ARG A 39 10.57 -13.85 14.64
CA ARG A 39 11.83 -13.11 14.59
C ARG A 39 12.30 -12.82 13.16
N TYR A 40 12.06 -13.76 12.24
CA TYR A 40 12.34 -13.55 10.82
C TYR A 40 11.52 -12.40 10.23
N ILE A 41 10.20 -12.35 10.46
CA ILE A 41 9.38 -11.27 9.91
C ILE A 41 9.70 -9.93 10.56
N GLN A 42 9.94 -9.88 11.87
CA GLN A 42 10.37 -8.65 12.54
C GLN A 42 11.66 -8.11 11.92
N SER A 43 12.69 -8.95 11.81
CA SER A 43 13.96 -8.57 11.16
C SER A 43 13.72 -8.03 9.77
N ARG A 44 12.84 -8.68 8.99
CA ARG A 44 12.57 -8.25 7.62
C ARG A 44 11.80 -6.93 7.55
N ILE A 45 10.90 -6.68 8.49
CA ILE A 45 10.14 -5.42 8.60
C ILE A 45 11.02 -4.29 9.11
N ASP A 46 11.95 -4.58 10.02
CA ASP A 46 12.87 -3.58 10.57
C ASP A 46 13.93 -3.14 9.54
N GLU A 47 14.19 -3.97 8.53
CA GLU A 47 15.02 -3.61 7.36
C GLU A 47 14.30 -2.69 6.35
N ILE A 48 12.98 -2.47 6.50
CA ILE A 48 12.20 -1.67 5.54
C ILE A 48 12.40 -0.18 5.83
N ASP A 49 12.80 0.55 4.79
CA ASP A 49 12.78 2.00 4.79
C ASP A 49 11.34 2.50 4.57
N PHE A 50 10.64 2.76 5.67
CA PHE A 50 9.26 3.24 5.63
C PHE A 50 9.15 4.69 5.14
N GLU A 51 10.20 5.49 5.29
CA GLU A 51 10.23 6.86 4.77
C GLU A 51 10.29 6.84 3.24
N GLU A 52 11.08 5.93 2.66
CA GLU A 52 11.13 5.73 1.21
C GLU A 52 9.78 5.27 0.65
N LEU A 53 9.00 4.51 1.42
CA LEU A 53 7.64 4.11 1.07
C LEU A 53 6.60 5.23 1.25
N GLY A 54 7.00 6.42 1.73
CA GLY A 54 6.11 7.56 1.94
C GLY A 54 5.18 7.39 3.15
N ILE A 55 5.62 6.65 4.17
CA ILE A 55 4.84 6.44 5.39
C ILE A 55 5.30 7.43 6.45
N ASP A 56 4.35 8.18 7.01
CA ASP A 56 4.61 9.06 8.14
C ASP A 56 5.11 8.25 9.36
N THR A 57 6.11 8.78 10.06
CA THR A 57 6.77 8.09 11.19
C THR A 57 5.80 7.65 12.29
N ASP A 58 4.71 8.40 12.50
CA ASP A 58 3.68 8.10 13.49
C ASP A 58 2.79 6.91 13.10
N LYS A 59 2.66 6.61 11.80
CA LYS A 59 1.92 5.45 11.29
C LYS A 59 2.74 4.17 11.22
N VAL A 60 4.07 4.26 11.25
CA VAL A 60 4.96 3.10 11.15
C VAL A 60 4.61 1.98 12.14
N PRO A 61 4.35 2.24 13.44
CA PRO A 61 4.00 1.18 14.38
C PRO A 61 2.71 0.42 13.99
N GLU A 62 1.68 1.13 13.52
CA GLU A 62 0.42 0.52 13.08
C GLU A 62 0.61 -0.33 11.81
N VAL A 63 1.37 0.20 10.84
CA VAL A 63 1.69 -0.52 9.60
C VAL A 63 2.47 -1.81 9.90
N ARG A 64 3.45 -1.74 10.82
CA ARG A 64 4.23 -2.91 11.27
C ARG A 64 3.34 -3.95 11.92
N ASP A 65 2.53 -3.56 12.91
CA ASP A 65 1.61 -4.46 13.63
C ASP A 65 0.66 -5.17 12.66
N LYS A 66 -0.02 -4.43 11.78
CA LYS A 66 -0.94 -5.02 10.78
C LYS A 66 -0.22 -5.97 9.84
N THR A 67 0.97 -5.61 9.37
CA THR A 67 1.76 -6.45 8.44
C THR A 67 2.10 -7.80 9.07
N VAL A 68 2.60 -7.81 10.31
CA VAL A 68 2.94 -9.06 10.99
C VAL A 68 1.70 -9.92 11.25
N ARG A 69 0.58 -9.31 11.64
CA ARG A 69 -0.69 -10.02 11.83
C ARG A 69 -1.18 -10.68 10.55
N TYR A 70 -1.14 -9.95 9.44
CA TYR A 70 -1.51 -10.47 8.13
C TYR A 70 -0.63 -11.64 7.69
N TYR A 71 0.68 -11.53 7.90
CA TYR A 71 1.59 -12.62 7.62
C TYR A 71 1.25 -13.89 8.40
N HIS A 72 1.03 -13.79 9.71
CA HIS A 72 0.68 -14.94 10.53
C HIS A 72 -0.67 -15.56 10.14
N LYS A 73 -1.71 -14.73 9.95
CA LYS A 73 -3.03 -15.19 9.51
C LYS A 73 -2.97 -15.90 8.17
N PHE A 74 -2.21 -15.35 7.23
CA PHE A 74 -2.08 -15.94 5.90
C PHE A 74 -1.26 -17.22 5.91
N ARG A 75 -0.18 -17.27 6.70
CA ARG A 75 0.63 -18.48 6.87
C ARG A 75 -0.14 -19.64 7.48
N ASP A 76 -0.98 -19.38 8.46
CA ASP A 76 -1.76 -20.45 9.08
C ASP A 76 -2.76 -21.07 8.09
N LYS A 77 -3.14 -20.33 7.03
CA LYS A 77 -4.02 -20.81 5.95
C LYS A 77 -3.27 -21.43 4.76
N MET A 78 -2.00 -21.07 4.53
CA MET A 78 -1.21 -21.47 3.35
C MET A 78 0.02 -22.32 3.71
N LYS A 79 0.21 -23.44 3.00
CA LYS A 79 1.48 -24.21 3.06
C LYS A 79 2.57 -23.49 2.24
N MET A 80 3.24 -22.52 2.83
CA MET A 80 4.29 -21.75 2.17
C MET A 80 5.62 -22.51 2.08
N GLY A 81 6.31 -22.42 0.93
CA GLY A 81 7.71 -22.81 0.77
C GLY A 81 8.68 -21.71 1.23
N GLY A 82 9.97 -22.05 1.36
CA GLY A 82 10.98 -21.14 1.93
C GLY A 82 11.24 -19.84 1.14
N ARG A 83 11.13 -19.86 -0.20
CA ARG A 83 11.30 -18.68 -1.08
C ARG A 83 10.03 -17.81 -1.17
N ASP A 84 8.90 -18.30 -0.68
CA ASP A 84 7.64 -17.56 -0.71
C ASP A 84 7.55 -16.53 0.41
N LYS A 85 8.34 -16.67 1.48
CA LYS A 85 8.23 -15.85 2.69
C LYS A 85 8.45 -14.36 2.43
N GLU A 86 9.51 -13.98 1.72
CA GLU A 86 9.82 -12.57 1.42
C GLU A 86 8.73 -11.92 0.57
N ASN A 87 8.28 -12.63 -0.45
CA ASN A 87 7.19 -12.20 -1.32
C ASN A 87 5.89 -12.03 -0.55
N VAL A 88 5.63 -12.92 0.42
CA VAL A 88 4.45 -12.84 1.27
C VAL A 88 4.53 -11.64 2.22
N VAL A 89 5.69 -11.36 2.82
CA VAL A 89 5.90 -10.15 3.63
C VAL A 89 5.60 -8.91 2.79
N ALA A 90 6.15 -8.83 1.58
CA ALA A 90 5.91 -7.71 0.66
C ALA A 90 4.42 -7.55 0.31
N ILE A 91 3.69 -8.66 0.11
CA ILE A 91 2.25 -8.62 -0.18
C ILE A 91 1.43 -8.20 1.03
N CYS A 92 1.79 -8.70 2.22
CA CYS A 92 1.14 -8.30 3.47
C CYS A 92 1.30 -6.79 3.67
N LEU A 93 2.54 -6.29 3.54
CA LEU A 93 2.83 -4.86 3.65
C LEU A 93 2.07 -4.07 2.59
N TYR A 94 2.16 -4.44 1.32
CA TYR A 94 1.46 -3.73 0.25
C TYR A 94 -0.04 -3.65 0.51
N GLN A 95 -0.68 -4.74 0.95
CA GLN A 95 -2.10 -4.70 1.30
C GLN A 95 -2.37 -3.73 2.46
N VAL A 96 -1.53 -3.69 3.48
CA VAL A 96 -1.66 -2.69 4.56
C VAL A 96 -1.53 -1.27 4.00
N LEU A 97 -0.59 -1.01 3.10
CA LEU A 97 -0.47 0.31 2.44
C LEU A 97 -1.73 0.68 1.65
N LEU A 98 -2.38 -0.30 1.01
CA LEU A 98 -3.65 -0.06 0.32
C LEU A 98 -4.75 0.34 1.31
N GLU A 99 -4.86 -0.35 2.43
CA GLU A 99 -5.87 -0.10 3.46
C GLU A 99 -5.66 1.23 4.19
N GLU A 100 -4.40 1.60 4.41
CA GLU A 100 -4.00 2.92 4.94
C GLU A 100 -4.09 4.05 3.89
N LYS A 101 -4.53 3.71 2.68
CA LYS A 101 -4.66 4.61 1.53
C LYS A 101 -3.37 5.36 1.20
N ILE A 102 -2.23 4.70 1.37
CA ILE A 102 -0.94 5.27 0.99
C ILE A 102 -0.81 5.17 -0.54
N PRO A 103 -0.66 6.30 -1.26
CA PRO A 103 -0.69 6.33 -2.72
C PRO A 103 0.64 5.87 -3.31
N ILE A 104 0.83 4.56 -3.43
CA ILE A 104 2.01 3.92 -4.02
C ILE A 104 1.63 2.99 -5.18
N LEU A 105 2.37 3.08 -6.29
CA LEU A 105 2.19 2.17 -7.43
C LEU A 105 2.75 0.79 -7.10
N THR A 106 2.18 -0.28 -7.66
CA THR A 106 2.70 -1.64 -7.47
C THR A 106 4.16 -1.74 -7.95
N SER A 107 4.47 -1.14 -9.11
CA SER A 107 5.83 -1.12 -9.67
C SER A 107 6.80 -0.37 -8.77
N GLU A 108 6.42 0.81 -8.29
CA GLU A 108 7.21 1.63 -7.35
C GLU A 108 7.45 0.88 -6.04
N PHE A 109 6.41 0.25 -5.47
CA PHE A 109 6.53 -0.55 -4.26
C PHE A 109 7.49 -1.73 -4.45
N MET A 110 7.35 -2.46 -5.56
CA MET A 110 8.20 -3.63 -5.85
C MET A 110 9.67 -3.23 -6.04
N ASP A 111 9.94 -2.09 -6.67
CA ASP A 111 11.28 -1.53 -6.84
C ASP A 111 11.91 -1.17 -5.49
N LYS A 112 11.22 -0.36 -4.67
CA LYS A 112 11.65 0.05 -3.32
C LYS A 112 11.88 -1.16 -2.40
N MET A 113 11.04 -2.17 -2.51
CA MET A 113 11.14 -3.40 -1.71
C MET A 113 12.13 -4.43 -2.27
N SER A 114 12.79 -4.14 -3.40
CA SER A 114 13.70 -5.06 -4.10
C SER A 114 13.07 -6.44 -4.36
N VAL A 115 11.78 -6.45 -4.75
CA VAL A 115 11.03 -7.69 -4.99
C VAL A 115 11.29 -8.18 -6.42
N ASP A 116 12.09 -9.25 -6.55
CA ASP A 116 12.35 -9.91 -7.83
C ASP A 116 11.19 -10.84 -8.25
N LEU A 117 10.00 -10.25 -8.41
CA LEU A 117 8.85 -10.92 -9.00
C LEU A 117 8.40 -10.21 -10.26
N LYS A 118 7.85 -10.98 -11.19
CA LYS A 118 7.01 -10.39 -12.23
C LYS A 118 5.77 -9.79 -11.56
N GLU A 119 5.37 -8.59 -11.99
CA GLU A 119 4.19 -7.89 -11.46
C GLU A 119 2.93 -8.78 -11.54
N SER A 120 2.79 -9.58 -12.60
CA SER A 120 1.69 -10.55 -12.73
C SER A 120 1.69 -11.66 -11.67
N CYS A 121 2.86 -12.10 -11.21
CA CYS A 121 2.99 -13.03 -10.08
C CYS A 121 2.59 -12.35 -8.78
N PHE A 122 2.99 -11.10 -8.58
CA PHE A 122 2.62 -10.31 -7.41
C PHE A 122 1.10 -10.16 -7.30
N TYR A 123 0.41 -9.79 -8.39
CA TYR A 123 -1.06 -9.70 -8.40
C TYR A 123 -1.75 -11.04 -8.15
N ARG A 124 -1.20 -12.14 -8.65
CA ARG A 124 -1.77 -13.49 -8.41
C ARG A 124 -1.74 -13.83 -6.92
N ILE A 125 -0.57 -13.68 -6.29
CA ILE A 125 -0.41 -14.01 -4.87
C ILE A 125 -1.23 -13.03 -4.01
N ARG A 126 -1.29 -11.74 -4.34
CA ARG A 126 -2.16 -10.77 -3.66
C ARG A 126 -3.64 -11.15 -3.75
N ARG A 127 -4.10 -11.62 -4.92
CA ARG A 127 -5.49 -12.07 -5.10
C ARG A 127 -5.80 -13.27 -4.21
N GLU A 128 -4.89 -14.23 -4.13
CA GLU A 128 -5.00 -15.37 -3.22
C GLU A 128 -5.02 -14.88 -1.76
N PHE A 129 -4.10 -13.99 -1.39
CA PHE A 129 -4.05 -13.35 -0.08
C PHE A 129 -5.37 -12.68 0.33
N CYS A 130 -5.91 -11.80 -0.52
CA CYS A 130 -7.18 -11.14 -0.25
C CYS A 130 -8.33 -12.15 -0.11
N ARG A 131 -8.36 -13.19 -0.95
CA ARG A 131 -9.38 -14.24 -0.87
C ARG A 131 -9.26 -15.05 0.42
N GLU A 132 -8.07 -15.47 0.81
CA GLU A 132 -7.88 -16.28 2.02
C GLU A 132 -8.18 -15.49 3.30
N LEU A 133 -7.98 -14.17 3.30
CA LEU A 133 -8.23 -13.32 4.46
C LEU A 133 -9.57 -12.57 4.41
N ASP A 134 -10.41 -12.83 3.42
CA ASP A 134 -11.69 -12.14 3.20
C ASP A 134 -11.53 -10.60 3.13
N LEU A 135 -10.44 -10.14 2.52
CA LEU A 135 -10.12 -8.73 2.33
C LEU A 135 -10.58 -8.23 0.95
N PRO A 136 -10.93 -6.94 0.83
CA PRO A 136 -11.22 -6.34 -0.47
C PRO A 136 -9.97 -6.30 -1.35
N TYR A 137 -10.06 -6.86 -2.55
CA TYR A 137 -8.96 -6.83 -3.53
C TYR A 137 -8.78 -5.42 -4.12
N ASN A 138 -9.89 -4.72 -4.40
CA ASN A 138 -9.88 -3.37 -4.93
C ASN A 138 -10.10 -2.38 -3.79
N VAL A 139 -9.14 -1.49 -3.58
CA VAL A 139 -9.23 -0.37 -2.66
C VAL A 139 -9.00 0.88 -3.50
N ASP A 140 -10.00 1.75 -3.55
CA ASP A 140 -9.93 3.01 -4.28
C ASP A 140 -8.98 3.98 -3.56
N ARG A 141 -7.94 4.42 -4.28
CA ARG A 141 -6.95 5.39 -3.80
C ARG A 141 -6.83 6.61 -4.71
N SER A 142 -7.83 6.88 -5.55
CA SER A 142 -7.73 7.96 -6.53
C SER A 142 -7.58 9.33 -5.90
N GLU A 143 -8.23 9.60 -4.77
CA GLU A 143 -8.11 10.86 -4.04
C GLU A 143 -6.68 11.07 -3.51
N GLU A 144 -6.05 9.99 -3.03
CA GLU A 144 -4.72 10.04 -2.44
C GLU A 144 -3.65 10.19 -3.53
N PHE A 145 -3.81 9.53 -4.69
CA PHE A 145 -2.98 9.82 -5.87
C PHE A 145 -3.15 11.25 -6.35
N LEU A 146 -4.39 11.76 -6.34
CA LEU A 146 -4.67 13.14 -6.74
C LEU A 146 -3.93 14.14 -5.84
N ARG A 147 -3.99 13.96 -4.52
CA ARG A 147 -3.23 14.76 -3.56
C ARG A 147 -1.73 14.67 -3.82
N ARG A 148 -1.20 13.45 -3.90
CA ARG A 148 0.23 13.20 -4.17
C ARG A 148 0.72 13.96 -5.40
N TYR A 149 0.00 13.87 -6.52
CA TYR A 149 0.43 14.51 -7.75
C TYR A 149 0.36 16.03 -7.70
N LEU A 150 -0.64 16.61 -7.03
CA LEU A 150 -0.69 18.07 -6.86
C LEU A 150 0.46 18.57 -5.99
N ASP A 151 0.78 17.85 -4.92
CA ASP A 151 1.89 18.17 -4.03
C ASP A 151 3.24 18.05 -4.76
N GLU A 152 3.45 16.97 -5.54
CA GLU A 152 4.68 16.76 -6.33
C GLU A 152 4.86 17.78 -7.46
N LEU A 153 3.76 18.29 -8.03
CA LEU A 153 3.80 19.41 -8.97
C LEU A 153 4.22 20.73 -8.32
N GLY A 154 4.29 20.80 -6.98
CA GLY A 154 4.47 22.05 -6.25
C GLY A 154 3.31 23.02 -6.46
N PHE A 155 2.17 22.52 -6.93
CA PHE A 155 0.99 23.32 -7.16
C PHE A 155 0.30 23.50 -5.82
N SER A 156 0.17 24.75 -5.38
CA SER A 156 -0.68 25.10 -4.25
C SER A 156 -2.00 25.62 -4.81
N PRO A 157 -2.93 24.74 -5.20
CA PRO A 157 -4.22 25.17 -5.68
C PRO A 157 -4.90 26.02 -4.61
N GLY A 158 -5.61 27.06 -5.03
CA GLY A 158 -6.66 27.60 -4.18
C GLY A 158 -7.64 26.48 -3.80
N PRO A 159 -8.32 26.55 -2.64
CA PRO A 159 -9.22 25.49 -2.18
C PRO A 159 -10.29 25.04 -3.21
N GLY A 160 -10.60 25.90 -4.19
CA GLY A 160 -11.53 25.62 -5.27
C GLY A 160 -11.07 24.51 -6.23
N PHE A 161 -9.81 24.51 -6.67
CA PHE A 161 -9.33 23.57 -7.68
C PHE A 161 -9.32 22.13 -7.15
N TYR A 162 -8.79 21.90 -5.94
CA TYR A 162 -8.80 20.57 -5.32
C TYR A 162 -10.23 20.07 -5.10
N LYS A 163 -11.13 20.93 -4.61
CA LYS A 163 -12.54 20.59 -4.47
C LYS A 163 -13.16 20.22 -5.81
N ARG A 164 -12.85 20.96 -6.88
CA ARG A 164 -13.35 20.68 -8.21
C ARG A 164 -12.84 19.34 -8.74
N CYS A 165 -11.58 19.02 -8.48
CA CYS A 165 -11.03 17.71 -8.77
C CYS A 165 -11.80 16.58 -8.07
N LEU A 166 -12.18 16.74 -6.80
CA LEU A 166 -13.00 15.74 -6.11
C LEU A 166 -14.39 15.60 -6.75
N GLU A 167 -15.03 16.71 -7.13
CA GLU A 167 -16.32 16.70 -7.83
C GLU A 167 -16.25 15.97 -9.18
N GLU A 168 -15.18 16.17 -9.95
CA GLU A 168 -14.98 15.46 -11.22
C GLU A 168 -14.62 13.99 -11.01
N LEU A 169 -13.88 13.65 -9.95
CA LEU A 169 -13.52 12.27 -9.62
C LEU A 169 -14.73 11.37 -9.33
N GLU A 170 -15.83 11.96 -8.87
CA GLU A 170 -17.13 11.28 -8.69
C GLU A 170 -17.91 11.11 -10.00
N GLN A 171 -17.70 11.99 -10.97
CA GLN A 171 -18.45 12.03 -12.24
C GLN A 171 -17.78 11.22 -13.35
N VAL A 172 -16.45 11.14 -13.34
CA VAL A 172 -15.68 10.46 -14.38
C VAL A 172 -15.93 8.95 -14.32
N ASP A 173 -16.23 8.37 -15.48
CA ASP A 173 -16.37 6.93 -15.64
C ASP A 173 -15.01 6.24 -15.41
N ARG A 174 -14.94 5.42 -14.37
CA ARG A 174 -13.71 4.76 -13.94
C ARG A 174 -13.42 3.47 -14.71
N ARG A 175 -14.29 3.08 -15.65
CA ARG A 175 -14.12 1.84 -16.43
C ARG A 175 -12.76 1.83 -17.14
N ASP A 176 -12.03 0.73 -16.96
CA ASP A 176 -10.73 0.48 -17.59
C ASP A 176 -9.63 1.51 -17.23
N MET A 177 -9.75 2.19 -16.09
CA MET A 177 -8.71 3.06 -15.55
C MET A 177 -8.27 2.59 -14.16
N SER A 178 -6.96 2.61 -13.93
CA SER A 178 -6.39 2.46 -12.60
C SER A 178 -6.45 3.79 -11.85
N ASP A 179 -6.45 3.72 -10.52
CA ASP A 179 -6.68 4.88 -9.66
C ASP A 179 -5.75 6.07 -9.94
N HIS A 180 -4.48 5.77 -10.24
CA HIS A 180 -3.46 6.77 -10.55
C HIS A 180 -3.70 7.44 -11.92
N VAL A 181 -4.13 6.68 -12.94
CA VAL A 181 -4.49 7.25 -14.25
C VAL A 181 -5.71 8.13 -14.11
N LEU A 182 -6.71 7.68 -13.35
CA LEU A 182 -7.92 8.44 -13.09
C LEU A 182 -7.61 9.78 -12.42
N ALA A 183 -6.75 9.78 -11.39
CA ALA A 183 -6.31 10.99 -10.70
C ALA A 183 -5.67 12.01 -11.68
N VAL A 184 -4.75 11.57 -12.54
CA VAL A 184 -4.08 12.44 -13.52
C VAL A 184 -5.06 12.99 -14.55
N VAL A 185 -5.98 12.15 -15.03
CA VAL A 185 -7.01 12.56 -16.00
C VAL A 185 -7.92 13.62 -15.39
N VAL A 186 -8.38 13.42 -14.16
CA VAL A 186 -9.19 14.41 -13.42
C VAL A 186 -8.46 15.73 -13.24
N ILE A 187 -7.19 15.70 -12.83
CA ILE A 187 -6.37 16.92 -12.71
C ILE A 187 -6.31 17.65 -14.06
N ASN A 188 -6.09 16.91 -15.16
CA ASN A 188 -6.01 17.52 -16.49
C ASN A 188 -7.37 18.05 -16.99
N ILE A 189 -8.48 17.39 -16.68
CA ILE A 189 -9.84 17.88 -16.99
C ILE A 189 -10.09 19.22 -16.29
N VAL A 190 -9.90 19.27 -14.97
CA VAL A 190 -10.12 20.50 -14.18
C VAL A 190 -9.19 21.61 -14.64
N LYS A 191 -7.93 21.29 -14.95
CA LYS A 191 -6.97 22.24 -15.52
C LYS A 191 -7.50 22.87 -16.82
N GLU A 192 -8.10 22.10 -17.73
CA GLU A 192 -8.67 22.66 -18.97
C GLU A 192 -9.93 23.48 -18.71
N ILE A 193 -10.83 23.01 -17.82
CA ILE A 193 -12.06 23.73 -17.45
C ILE A 193 -11.75 25.09 -16.81
N GLU A 194 -10.82 25.12 -15.86
CA GLU A 194 -10.43 26.33 -15.13
C GLU A 194 -9.41 27.19 -15.90
N SER A 195 -8.99 26.76 -17.09
CA SER A 195 -7.94 27.41 -17.88
C SER A 195 -6.64 27.60 -17.10
N GLU A 196 -6.31 26.66 -16.21
CA GLU A 196 -5.08 26.65 -15.42
C GLU A 196 -3.85 26.35 -16.30
N ARG A 197 -2.78 27.13 -16.09
CA ARG A 197 -1.55 27.12 -16.91
C ARG A 197 -0.27 26.93 -16.09
N SER A 198 -0.37 26.79 -14.77
CA SER A 198 0.76 26.65 -13.85
C SER A 198 1.55 25.36 -14.07
N PHE A 199 0.95 24.35 -14.67
CA PHE A 199 1.61 23.11 -15.08
C PHE A 199 1.06 22.61 -16.42
N THR A 200 1.82 21.72 -17.04
CA THR A 200 1.56 21.15 -18.37
C THR A 200 1.35 19.64 -18.29
N GLN A 201 0.97 19.03 -19.42
CA GLN A 201 0.93 17.57 -19.52
C GLN A 201 2.32 16.93 -19.44
N TYR A 202 3.41 17.68 -19.68
CA TYR A 202 4.76 17.18 -19.42
C TYR A 202 4.97 17.02 -17.92
N ASP A 203 4.66 18.06 -17.14
CA ASP A 203 4.79 18.02 -15.69
C ASP A 203 3.93 16.90 -15.08
N LEU A 204 2.69 16.72 -15.57
CA LEU A 204 1.83 15.60 -15.17
C LEU A 204 2.42 14.22 -15.53
N ASN A 205 3.05 14.08 -16.69
CA ASN A 205 3.71 12.84 -17.09
C ASN A 205 4.93 12.56 -16.23
N ASP A 206 5.69 13.60 -15.87
CA ASP A 206 6.91 13.48 -15.07
C ASP A 206 6.60 13.03 -13.63
N VAL A 207 5.53 13.55 -13.01
CA VAL A 207 5.13 13.14 -11.65
C VAL A 207 4.41 11.78 -11.60
N SER A 208 3.59 11.47 -12.61
CA SER A 208 2.74 10.27 -12.56
C SER A 208 3.27 9.05 -13.32
N GLY A 209 4.20 9.26 -14.25
CA GLY A 209 4.61 8.23 -15.21
C GLY A 209 3.54 7.89 -16.27
N VAL A 210 2.35 8.50 -16.23
CA VAL A 210 1.27 8.25 -17.19
C VAL A 210 1.58 8.96 -18.50
N SER A 211 1.55 8.22 -19.62
CA SER A 211 1.92 8.80 -20.92
C SER A 211 1.00 9.96 -21.31
N ARG A 212 1.57 11.01 -21.92
CA ARG A 212 0.80 12.17 -22.40
C ARG A 212 -0.28 11.80 -23.40
N VAL A 213 -0.06 10.76 -24.20
CA VAL A 213 -1.06 10.25 -25.15
C VAL A 213 -2.26 9.69 -24.39
N THR A 214 -2.02 8.93 -23.32
CA THR A 214 -3.06 8.42 -22.42
C THR A 214 -3.82 9.57 -21.77
N ILE A 215 -3.12 10.54 -21.18
CA ILE A 215 -3.76 11.70 -20.53
C ILE A 215 -4.66 12.44 -21.50
N ARG A 216 -4.14 12.78 -22.69
CA ARG A 216 -4.90 13.49 -23.72
C ARG A 216 -6.11 12.70 -24.20
N GLN A 217 -5.92 11.41 -24.53
CA GLN A 217 -6.99 10.56 -25.04
C GLN A 217 -8.12 10.46 -24.02
N ARG A 218 -7.80 10.13 -22.76
CA ARG A 218 -8.80 10.00 -21.70
C ARG A 218 -9.48 11.32 -21.38
N THR A 219 -8.75 12.43 -21.35
CA THR A 219 -9.36 13.76 -21.10
C THR A 219 -10.37 14.10 -22.20
N PHE A 220 -10.03 13.83 -23.47
CA PHE A 220 -10.93 14.09 -24.60
C PHE A 220 -12.22 13.29 -24.52
N GLU A 221 -12.17 12.04 -24.04
CA GLU A 221 -13.35 11.19 -23.82
C GLU A 221 -14.37 11.78 -22.83
N PHE A 222 -13.97 12.73 -21.97
CA PHE A 222 -14.83 13.34 -20.94
C PHE A 222 -15.17 14.81 -21.16
N LEU A 223 -14.46 15.50 -22.06
CA LEU A 223 -14.72 16.91 -22.38
C LEU A 223 -15.60 17.10 -23.64
N ASP A 224 -15.76 16.04 -24.45
CA ASP A 224 -16.68 15.99 -25.60
C ASP A 224 -18.11 15.61 -25.18
#